data_AF-A0AA41W651-F1
#
_entry.id   AF-A0AA41W651-F1
#
_cell.length_a   1.000
_cell.length_b   1.000
_cell.length_c   1.000
_cell.angle_alpha   90.00
_cell.angle_beta   90.00
_cell.angle_gamma   90.00
#
_symmetry.space_group_name_H-M   'P 1'
#
loop_
_entity.id
_entity.type
_entity.pdbx_description
1 polymer ?
#
loop_
_entity_poly.entity_id
_entity_poly.type
_entity_poly.pdbx_seq_one_letter_code
_entity_poly.pdbx_strand_id
1 'polypeptide(L)'
;MMIFKKSAAALLTLFTIHPVYAQLDTYQWDVSSGASELSPHYKIYVSENGGPEQELQVLLSTPRDHEKDWQGNELEGRSFSYVNVSYENDNGPLNFRVVRTNGESDAVHIAPKSYGITPVANEEHSEVAFSVDQNQQYFSVHFE
;
A
#
# COMPACT_ATOMS: atom_id res chain seq x y z
N MET A 1 -54.12 -7.86 -51.97
CA MET A 1 -54.15 -7.83 -50.49
C MET A 1 -52.79 -8.33 -49.99
N MET A 2 -51.87 -7.42 -49.68
CA MET A 2 -50.50 -7.74 -49.27
C MET A 2 -50.45 -7.99 -47.75
N ILE A 3 -49.89 -9.12 -47.34
CA ILE A 3 -49.69 -9.49 -45.93
C ILE A 3 -48.22 -9.19 -45.59
N PHE A 4 -47.98 -8.12 -44.82
CA PHE A 4 -46.65 -7.82 -44.26
C PHE A 4 -46.40 -8.71 -43.04
N LYS A 5 -45.43 -9.63 -43.14
CA LYS A 5 -44.87 -10.34 -41.99
C LYS A 5 -43.95 -9.38 -41.23
N LYS A 6 -44.28 -9.08 -39.97
CA LYS A 6 -43.41 -8.35 -39.05
C LYS A 6 -42.39 -9.34 -38.47
N SER A 7 -41.12 -9.20 -38.83
CA SER A 7 -40.02 -9.89 -38.17
C SER A 7 -39.67 -9.15 -36.89
N ALA A 8 -39.83 -9.81 -35.74
CA ALA A 8 -39.34 -9.30 -34.46
C ALA A 8 -37.84 -9.60 -34.36
N ALA A 9 -37.00 -8.56 -34.37
CA ALA A 9 -35.59 -8.69 -34.07
C ALA A 9 -35.41 -8.78 -32.54
N ALA A 10 -34.90 -9.91 -32.06
CA ALA A 10 -34.52 -10.08 -30.66
C ALA A 10 -33.22 -9.31 -30.39
N LEU A 11 -33.30 -8.26 -29.59
CA LEU A 11 -32.15 -7.49 -29.14
C LEU A 11 -31.44 -8.28 -28.03
N LEU A 12 -30.30 -8.90 -28.36
CA LEU A 12 -29.47 -9.62 -27.40
C LEU A 12 -28.60 -8.59 -26.65
N THR A 13 -29.01 -8.20 -25.45
CA THR A 13 -28.23 -7.31 -24.59
C THR A 13 -27.15 -8.13 -23.88
N LEU A 14 -25.89 -7.99 -24.30
CA LEU A 14 -24.76 -8.49 -23.52
C LEU A 14 -24.65 -7.64 -22.24
N PHE A 15 -24.88 -8.26 -21.08
CA PHE A 15 -24.48 -7.70 -19.80
C PHE A 15 -22.98 -7.98 -19.62
N THR A 16 -22.15 -6.94 -19.74
CA THR A 16 -20.77 -6.99 -19.27
C THR A 16 -20.76 -6.90 -17.75
N ILE A 17 -20.49 -8.04 -17.11
CA ILE A 17 -20.21 -8.07 -15.67
C ILE A 17 -18.85 -7.41 -15.50
N HIS A 18 -18.84 -6.16 -15.05
CA HIS A 18 -17.60 -5.53 -14.61
C HIS A 18 -17.34 -6.05 -13.20
N PRO A 19 -16.16 -6.63 -12.91
CA PRO A 19 -15.78 -6.87 -11.53
C PRO A 19 -15.85 -5.53 -10.81
N VAL A 20 -16.67 -5.47 -9.76
CA VAL A 20 -16.67 -4.36 -8.81
C VAL A 20 -15.38 -4.55 -8.02
N TYR A 21 -14.31 -3.87 -8.43
CA TYR A 21 -13.12 -3.77 -7.60
C TYR A 21 -13.51 -3.02 -6.33
N ALA A 22 -13.23 -3.58 -5.15
CA ALA A 22 -13.36 -2.80 -3.94
C ALA A 22 -12.46 -1.57 -4.03
N GLN A 23 -13.02 -0.47 -3.54
CA GLN A 23 -12.36 0.80 -3.57
C GLN A 23 -11.43 0.86 -2.35
N LEU A 24 -10.15 0.56 -2.57
CA LEU A 24 -9.12 0.93 -1.61
C LEU A 24 -9.11 2.45 -1.48
N ASP A 25 -9.53 2.96 -0.32
CA ASP A 25 -9.48 4.38 -0.02
C ASP A 25 -8.10 4.72 0.55
N THR A 26 -7.34 5.53 -0.20
CA THR A 26 -6.03 6.01 0.22
C THR A 26 -6.13 7.45 0.73
N TYR A 27 -5.47 7.74 1.85
CA TYR A 27 -5.41 9.10 2.38
C TYR A 27 -4.33 9.89 1.65
N GLN A 28 -4.71 11.04 1.09
CA GLN A 28 -3.79 12.04 0.56
C GLN A 28 -3.57 13.12 1.63
N TRP A 29 -2.36 13.20 2.15
CA TRP A 29 -1.97 14.14 3.19
C TRP A 29 -1.63 15.51 2.61
N ASP A 30 -2.00 16.57 3.34
CA ASP A 30 -1.59 17.92 2.97
C ASP A 30 -0.11 18.13 3.35
N VAL A 31 0.72 18.16 2.32
CA VAL A 31 2.16 18.45 2.41
C VAL A 31 2.47 19.93 2.14
N SER A 32 1.52 20.69 1.59
CA SER A 32 1.73 22.07 1.15
C SER A 32 1.84 23.04 2.33
N SER A 33 1.15 22.74 3.43
CA SER A 33 1.20 23.51 4.67
C SER A 33 2.44 23.22 5.53
N GLY A 34 3.26 22.22 5.16
CA GLY A 34 4.38 21.75 5.99
C GLY A 34 3.93 20.96 7.23
N ALA A 35 2.63 20.65 7.36
CA ALA A 35 2.10 19.82 8.43
C ALA A 35 2.50 18.34 8.30
N SER A 36 2.73 17.89 7.06
CA SER A 36 3.17 16.53 6.72
C SER A 36 4.41 16.58 5.83
N GLU A 37 5.34 15.66 6.04
CA GLU A 37 6.52 15.48 5.21
C GLU A 37 6.47 14.08 4.58
N LEU A 38 6.84 13.96 3.31
CA LEU A 38 6.91 12.66 2.63
C LEU A 38 8.29 12.06 2.79
N SER A 39 8.34 10.74 2.99
CA SER A 39 9.60 10.02 3.07
C SER A 39 10.31 9.99 1.71
N PRO A 40 11.58 10.41 1.64
CA PRO A 40 12.39 10.25 0.44
C PRO A 40 12.99 8.84 0.33
N HIS A 41 12.79 7.98 1.33
CA HIS A 41 13.50 6.70 1.50
C HIS A 41 12.73 5.48 0.98
N TYR A 42 11.41 5.58 0.89
CA TYR A 42 10.55 4.45 0.53
C TYR A 42 9.40 4.86 -0.37
N LYS A 43 9.00 3.95 -1.25
CA LYS A 43 7.71 3.96 -1.94
C LYS A 43 6.93 2.71 -1.55
N ILE A 44 5.63 2.86 -1.36
CA ILE A 44 4.76 1.74 -1.01
C ILE A 44 3.63 1.66 -2.03
N TYR A 45 3.46 0.48 -2.59
CA TYR A 45 2.38 0.13 -3.50
C TYR A 45 1.49 -0.91 -2.83
N VAL A 46 0.20 -0.85 -3.12
CA VAL A 46 -0.78 -1.78 -2.56
C VAL A 46 -1.80 -2.17 -3.62
N SER A 47 -2.24 -3.43 -3.61
CA SER A 47 -3.29 -3.96 -4.48
C SER A 47 -4.20 -4.93 -3.75
N GLU A 48 -5.47 -4.94 -4.15
CA GLU A 48 -6.47 -5.92 -3.70
C GLU A 48 -6.69 -6.99 -4.75
N ASN A 49 -6.68 -8.27 -4.35
CA ASN A 49 -7.15 -9.41 -5.15
C ASN A 49 -6.62 -9.45 -6.62
N GLY A 50 -5.33 -9.17 -6.82
CA GLY A 50 -4.71 -9.14 -8.15
C GLY A 50 -5.14 -7.96 -9.04
N GLY A 51 -5.81 -6.96 -8.46
CA GLY A 51 -6.10 -5.68 -9.08
C GLY A 51 -4.86 -4.82 -9.29
N PRO A 52 -5.01 -3.63 -9.91
CA PRO A 52 -3.89 -2.73 -10.15
C PRO A 52 -3.30 -2.21 -8.83
N GLU A 53 -2.00 -1.97 -8.84
CA GLU A 53 -1.32 -1.32 -7.72
C GLU A 53 -1.66 0.17 -7.63
N GLN A 54 -1.81 0.65 -6.40
CA GLN A 54 -1.94 2.05 -6.05
C GLN A 54 -0.75 2.48 -5.20
N GLU A 55 -0.14 3.62 -5.53
CA GLU A 55 0.96 4.20 -4.73
C GLU A 55 0.40 4.94 -3.51
N LEU A 56 0.96 4.65 -2.33
CA LEU A 56 0.63 5.30 -1.08
C LEU A 56 1.59 6.45 -0.78
N GLN A 57 1.06 7.53 -0.21
CA GLN A 57 1.89 8.59 0.35
C GLN A 57 2.57 8.10 1.64
N VAL A 58 3.88 7.90 1.59
CA VAL A 58 4.69 7.51 2.74
C VAL A 58 5.06 8.75 3.52
N LEU A 59 4.59 8.85 4.76
CA LEU A 59 4.90 9.95 5.66
C LEU A 59 6.25 9.75 6.32
N LEU A 60 6.91 10.87 6.65
CA LEU A 60 8.15 10.93 7.41
C LEU A 60 7.91 11.61 8.75
N SER A 61 8.38 10.96 9.81
CA SER A 61 8.51 11.56 11.14
C SER A 61 9.97 11.66 11.49
N THR A 62 10.42 12.88 11.76
CA THR A 62 11.75 13.18 12.28
C THR A 62 11.62 13.74 13.70
N PRO A 63 12.54 13.40 14.62
CA PRO A 63 12.58 14.02 15.93
C PRO A 63 12.76 15.53 15.78
N ARG A 64 11.86 16.32 16.36
CA ARG A 64 12.00 17.77 16.48
C ARG A 64 12.59 18.11 17.84
N ASP A 65 13.48 19.10 17.89
CA ASP A 65 14.10 19.58 19.14
C ASP A 65 14.82 18.49 19.96
N HIS A 66 15.68 17.68 19.32
CA HIS A 66 16.47 16.65 20.00
C HIS A 66 17.27 17.20 21.19
N GLU A 67 17.73 18.46 21.14
CA GLU A 67 18.44 19.12 22.25
C GLU A 67 17.62 19.25 23.55
N LYS A 68 16.28 19.19 23.47
CA LYS A 68 15.36 19.26 24.61
C LYS A 68 14.75 17.91 24.99
N ASP A 69 15.02 16.88 24.19
CA ASP A 69 14.59 15.52 24.45
C ASP A 69 15.67 14.81 25.27
N TRP A 70 15.27 14.15 26.36
CA TRP A 70 16.18 13.36 27.18
C TRP A 70 16.71 12.13 26.41
N GLN A 71 16.03 11.73 25.32
CA GLN A 71 16.48 10.72 24.34
C GLN A 71 17.10 11.33 23.08
N GLY A 72 17.33 12.64 23.04
CA GLY A 72 17.77 13.37 21.84
C GLY A 72 18.98 12.77 21.15
N ASN A 73 20.01 12.41 21.93
CA ASN A 73 21.22 11.78 21.41
C ASN A 73 20.95 10.38 20.81
N GLU A 74 20.00 9.63 21.36
CA GLU A 74 19.66 8.29 20.86
C GLU A 74 18.84 8.38 19.56
N LEU A 75 18.05 9.44 19.42
CA LEU A 75 17.19 9.70 18.27
C LEU A 75 17.88 10.49 17.16
N GLU A 76 19.08 11.01 17.41
CA GLU A 76 19.85 11.78 16.42
C GLU A 76 20.08 10.96 15.14
N GLY A 77 19.75 11.57 14.00
CA GLY A 77 19.86 10.93 12.68
C GLY A 77 18.83 9.81 12.42
N ARG A 78 17.93 9.51 13.37
CA ARG A 78 16.85 8.54 13.16
C ARG A 78 15.61 9.21 12.61
N SER A 79 14.91 8.50 11.73
CA SER A 79 13.59 8.88 11.26
C SER A 79 12.69 7.65 11.19
N PHE A 80 11.38 7.88 11.18
CA PHE A 80 10.38 6.84 11.01
C PHE A 80 9.53 7.16 9.79
N SER A 81 9.40 6.18 8.88
CA SER A 81 8.54 6.30 7.70
C SER A 81 7.32 5.41 7.87
N TYR A 82 6.13 5.91 7.55
CA TYR A 82 4.89 5.17 7.81
C TYR A 82 3.77 5.51 6.83
N VAL A 83 2.85 4.55 6.70
CA VAL A 83 1.59 4.70 5.96
C VAL A 83 0.45 4.19 6.84
N ASN A 84 -0.74 4.77 6.69
CA ASN A 84 -1.97 4.25 7.27
C ASN A 84 -2.86 3.78 6.13
N VAL A 85 -3.37 2.55 6.24
CA VAL A 85 -4.27 1.96 5.25
C VAL A 85 -5.55 1.56 5.97
N SER A 86 -6.68 2.00 5.43
CA SER A 86 -8.01 1.57 5.84
C SER A 86 -8.68 0.95 4.61
N TYR A 87 -9.23 -0.25 4.76
CA TYR A 87 -9.85 -0.97 3.66
C TYR A 87 -10.97 -1.87 4.19
N GLU A 88 -11.94 -2.17 3.34
CA GLU A 88 -13.01 -3.13 3.63
C GLU A 88 -12.54 -4.53 3.21
N ASN A 89 -12.30 -5.42 4.18
CA ASN A 89 -11.69 -6.74 3.96
C ASN A 89 -12.64 -7.78 3.33
N ASP A 90 -13.71 -7.35 2.67
CA ASP A 90 -14.67 -8.25 2.03
C ASP A 90 -14.09 -8.93 0.76
N ASN A 91 -12.92 -8.47 0.27
CA ASN A 91 -12.36 -8.82 -1.03
C ASN A 91 -11.05 -9.62 -0.98
N GLY A 92 -10.64 -10.05 0.22
CA GLY A 92 -9.43 -10.86 0.42
C GLY A 92 -8.19 -10.04 0.77
N PRO A 93 -6.99 -10.63 0.66
CA PRO A 93 -5.78 -10.04 1.21
C PRO A 93 -5.35 -8.76 0.46
N LEU A 94 -4.78 -7.83 1.21
CA LEU A 94 -3.99 -6.73 0.66
C LEU A 94 -2.60 -7.23 0.32
N ASN A 95 -2.14 -6.94 -0.89
CA ASN A 95 -0.77 -7.19 -1.30
C ASN A 95 0.00 -5.89 -1.27
N PHE A 96 1.10 -5.87 -0.53
CA PHE A 96 2.00 -4.74 -0.41
C PHE A 96 3.27 -5.00 -1.19
N ARG A 97 3.80 -3.94 -1.80
CA ARG A 97 5.14 -3.90 -2.36
C ARG A 97 5.84 -2.64 -1.86
N VAL A 98 6.92 -2.83 -1.13
CA VAL A 98 7.70 -1.75 -0.51
C VAL A 98 9.04 -1.67 -1.22
N VAL A 99 9.34 -0.50 -1.75
CA VAL A 99 10.57 -0.22 -2.51
C VAL A 99 11.40 0.78 -1.72
N ARG A 100 12.64 0.41 -1.41
CA ARG A 100 13.65 1.33 -0.89
C ARG A 100 14.24 2.13 -2.04
N THR A 101 14.27 3.46 -1.91
CA THR A 101 14.69 4.37 -2.98
C THR A 101 16.16 4.78 -2.88
N ASN A 102 16.81 4.57 -1.73
CA ASN A 102 18.20 4.95 -1.51
C ASN A 102 18.98 3.97 -0.61
N GLY A 103 20.26 3.77 -0.94
CA GLY A 103 21.17 2.90 -0.19
C GLY A 103 21.01 1.41 -0.49
N GLU A 104 22.02 0.62 -0.12
CA GLU A 104 22.06 -0.83 -0.29
C GLU A 104 21.55 -1.54 0.98
N SER A 105 20.97 -2.72 0.80
CA SER A 105 20.51 -3.58 1.89
C SER A 105 21.01 -5.00 1.71
N ASP A 106 21.31 -5.67 2.83
CA ASP A 106 21.71 -7.08 2.81
C ASP A 106 20.52 -8.02 3.06
N ALA A 107 19.44 -7.53 3.66
CA ALA A 107 18.27 -8.34 4.00
C ALA A 107 17.01 -7.50 4.25
N VAL A 108 15.84 -8.15 4.14
CA VAL A 108 14.55 -7.54 4.47
C VAL A 108 13.74 -8.41 5.42
N HIS A 109 13.19 -7.79 6.47
CA HIS A 109 12.43 -8.47 7.50
C HIS A 109 11.13 -7.74 7.83
N ILE A 110 10.10 -8.51 8.15
CA ILE A 110 8.81 -7.98 8.63
C ILE A 110 8.64 -8.36 10.10
N ALA A 111 8.26 -7.37 10.90
CA ALA A 111 7.92 -7.56 12.31
C ALA A 111 6.48 -7.08 12.61
N PRO A 112 5.80 -7.65 13.61
CA PRO A 112 6.25 -8.76 14.44
C PRO A 112 6.16 -10.11 13.69
N LYS A 113 7.13 -11.01 13.93
CA LYS A 113 7.15 -12.36 13.32
C LYS A 113 5.91 -13.19 13.67
N SER A 114 5.23 -12.87 14.78
CA SER A 114 4.00 -13.53 15.23
C SER A 114 2.83 -13.40 14.26
N TYR A 115 2.86 -12.43 13.34
CA TYR A 115 1.82 -12.31 12.31
C TYR A 115 1.98 -13.33 11.18
N GLY A 116 3.10 -14.06 11.11
CA GLY A 116 3.29 -15.09 10.07
C GLY A 116 3.40 -14.53 8.65
N ILE A 117 3.59 -13.22 8.49
CA ILE A 117 3.77 -12.57 7.19
C ILE A 117 5.11 -13.01 6.60
N THR A 118 5.06 -13.61 5.41
CA THR A 118 6.26 -14.08 4.71
C THR A 118 6.66 -13.06 3.64
N PRO A 119 7.77 -12.32 3.81
CA PRO A 119 8.27 -11.40 2.80
C PRO A 119 8.89 -12.15 1.61
N VAL A 120 8.69 -11.62 0.41
CA VAL A 120 9.38 -12.03 -0.81
C VAL A 120 10.19 -10.83 -1.29
N ALA A 121 11.49 -10.84 -1.01
CA ALA A 121 12.40 -9.79 -1.45
C ALA A 121 12.98 -10.10 -2.84
N ASN A 122 13.35 -9.06 -3.59
CA ASN A 122 14.17 -9.22 -4.79
C ASN A 122 15.63 -9.58 -4.44
N GLU A 123 16.42 -9.95 -5.45
CA GLU A 123 17.82 -10.35 -5.27
C GLU A 123 18.70 -9.24 -4.70
N GLU A 124 18.35 -7.98 -4.98
CA GLU A 124 19.08 -6.79 -4.53
C GLU A 124 18.63 -6.27 -3.16
N HIS A 125 17.63 -6.91 -2.54
CA HIS A 125 17.00 -6.49 -1.29
C HIS A 125 16.56 -5.01 -1.27
N SER A 126 16.27 -4.44 -2.44
CA SER A 126 15.75 -3.08 -2.62
C SER A 126 14.22 -3.04 -2.67
N GLU A 127 13.58 -4.20 -2.84
CA GLU A 127 12.13 -4.35 -2.89
C GLU A 127 11.67 -5.57 -2.09
N VAL A 128 10.53 -5.47 -1.42
CA VAL A 128 9.86 -6.58 -0.76
C VAL A 128 8.37 -6.58 -1.04
N ALA A 129 7.81 -7.74 -1.37
CA ALA A 129 6.38 -7.96 -1.50
C ALA A 129 5.88 -8.89 -0.39
N PHE A 130 4.66 -8.65 0.09
CA PHE A 130 3.99 -9.50 1.08
C PHE A 130 2.48 -9.27 1.08
N SER A 131 1.73 -10.22 1.65
CA SER A 131 0.27 -10.14 1.74
C SER A 131 -0.18 -10.09 3.20
N VAL A 132 -1.26 -9.36 3.44
CA VAL A 132 -1.93 -9.21 4.74
C VAL A 132 -3.40 -9.56 4.56
N ASP A 133 -3.88 -10.53 5.35
CA ASP A 133 -5.26 -11.04 5.31
C ASP A 133 -6.05 -10.77 6.60
N GLN A 134 -5.40 -10.19 7.62
CA GLN A 134 -6.01 -9.89 8.91
C GLN A 134 -6.22 -8.39 9.11
N ASN A 135 -7.32 -8.06 9.79
CA ASN A 135 -7.65 -6.68 10.14
C ASN A 135 -6.80 -6.18 11.32
N GLN A 136 -6.67 -4.85 11.43
CA GLN A 136 -6.09 -4.16 12.60
C GLN A 136 -4.65 -4.58 12.93
N GLN A 137 -3.82 -4.80 11.91
CA GLN A 137 -2.41 -5.12 12.10
C GLN A 137 -1.51 -3.88 12.02
N TYR A 138 -0.51 -3.85 12.90
CA TYR A 138 0.61 -2.92 12.85
C TYR A 138 1.89 -3.72 12.65
N PHE A 139 2.54 -3.51 11.51
CA PHE A 139 3.79 -4.17 11.18
C PHE A 139 4.82 -3.16 10.71
N SER A 140 6.09 -3.55 10.80
CA SER A 140 7.23 -2.79 10.33
C SER A 140 7.99 -3.60 9.30
N VAL A 141 8.49 -2.91 8.28
CA VAL A 141 9.40 -3.45 7.27
C VAL A 141 10.78 -2.89 7.54
N HIS A 142 11.76 -3.77 7.70
CA HIS A 142 13.14 -3.41 8.02
C HIS A 142 14.06 -3.89 6.90
N PHE A 143 14.74 -2.94 6.27
CA PHE A 143 15.86 -3.17 5.36
C PHE A 143 17.14 -3.04 6.19
N GLU A 144 17.97 -4.08 6.25
CA GLU A 144 19.26 -4.10 6.98
C GLU A 144 20.35 -3.32 6.26
#